data_AF-A0A938WK84-F1
#
_entry.id   AF-A0A938WK84-F1
#
_cell.length_a   1.000
_cell.length_b   1.000
_cell.length_c   1.000
_cell.angle_alpha   90.00
_cell.angle_beta   90.00
_cell.angle_gamma   90.00
#
_symmetry.space_group_name_H-M   'P 1'
#
loop_
_entity.id
_entity.type
_entity.pdbx_description
1 polymer ?
#
loop_
_entity_poly.entity_id
_entity_poly.type
_entity_poly.pdbx_seq_one_letter_code
_entity_poly.pdbx_strand_id
1 'polypeptide(L)'
;MKKLRILIYAAIMVFVLSAFKRDGVVTIFMIGDSTMANKSLKNGNLERGWGMALPCYFDDGIRVDNHAVNGRSSKSFIDEGRWQKVVEKIKPGDYVFIQFGHNDEKPKPDRHTEPGSTFDENLRKFVRETRDKGGIPVLFNCVVRRNFMKEPPKNDDDEALRNTTGMTKGQKPEDEGDILVDTHGDYRIAPMNVAKEMGVAFVDANKITHDLEQGLGREDSKKLHMWFYPGEEPSVPKGRQDNTHYNVYGAHVVARLLADAVTKEVPALKRHLLNYDISVASNGVGDYFSVQEAVDKAPEGKKTTIQLFPGEWEKPNIPEGKKVKFILRDGAKWKE
;
A
#
# COMPACT_ATOMS: atom_id res chain seq x y z
N MET A 1 -52.79 -21.84 7.07
CA MET A 1 -51.92 -20.77 7.64
C MET A 1 -50.50 -21.25 8.00
N LYS A 2 -50.30 -22.34 8.76
CA LYS A 2 -48.94 -22.86 9.10
C LYS A 2 -48.08 -23.21 7.87
N LYS A 3 -48.63 -23.90 6.87
CA LYS A 3 -47.90 -24.26 5.63
C LYS A 3 -47.46 -23.03 4.81
N LEU A 4 -48.27 -21.97 4.78
CA LEU A 4 -47.93 -20.71 4.09
C LEU A 4 -46.81 -19.95 4.81
N ARG A 5 -46.80 -19.94 6.15
CA ARG A 5 -45.71 -19.36 6.94
C ARG A 5 -44.39 -20.11 6.74
N ILE A 6 -44.41 -21.45 6.69
CA ILE A 6 -43.21 -22.26 6.42
C ILE A 6 -42.65 -21.98 5.03
N LEU A 7 -43.51 -21.83 4.01
CA LEU A 7 -43.09 -21.47 2.66
C LEU A 7 -42.49 -20.06 2.58
N ILE A 8 -43.05 -19.08 3.33
CA ILE A 8 -42.50 -17.72 3.42
C ILE A 8 -41.13 -17.74 4.12
N TYR A 9 -40.98 -18.46 5.23
CA TYR A 9 -39.69 -18.58 5.91
C TYR A 9 -38.64 -19.31 5.06
N ALA A 10 -39.03 -20.36 4.34
CA ALA A 10 -38.14 -21.06 3.41
C ALA A 10 -37.75 -20.16 2.23
N ALA A 11 -38.68 -19.36 1.68
CA ALA A 11 -38.38 -18.41 0.61
C ALA A 11 -37.46 -17.27 1.09
N ILE A 12 -37.67 -16.73 2.29
CA ILE A 12 -36.78 -15.74 2.92
C ILE A 12 -35.39 -16.35 3.15
N MET A 13 -35.32 -17.60 3.63
CA MET A 13 -34.05 -18.28 3.87
C MET A 13 -33.30 -18.58 2.56
N VAL A 14 -34.01 -18.97 1.49
CA VAL A 14 -33.44 -19.13 0.15
C VAL A 14 -32.98 -17.79 -0.43
N PHE A 15 -33.71 -16.70 -0.20
CA PHE A 15 -33.32 -15.35 -0.65
C PHE A 15 -32.09 -14.81 0.11
N VAL A 16 -32.00 -15.09 1.41
CA VAL A 16 -30.84 -14.76 2.26
C VAL A 16 -29.62 -15.62 1.89
N LEU A 17 -29.82 -16.87 1.47
CA LEU A 17 -28.74 -17.76 1.01
C LEU A 17 -28.32 -17.50 -0.45
N SER A 18 -29.20 -16.99 -1.30
CA SER A 18 -28.87 -16.62 -2.69
C SER A 18 -28.19 -15.25 -2.80
N ALA A 19 -28.25 -14.41 -1.77
CA ALA A 19 -27.63 -13.08 -1.74
C ALA A 19 -26.09 -13.10 -1.65
N PHE A 20 -25.45 -14.28 -1.56
CA PHE A 20 -24.00 -14.41 -1.33
C PHE A 20 -23.23 -15.08 -2.48
N LYS A 21 -23.75 -15.09 -3.70
CA LYS A 21 -22.93 -15.33 -4.90
C LYS A 21 -22.74 -14.02 -5.65
N ARG A 22 -21.58 -13.42 -5.44
CA ARG A 22 -21.15 -12.25 -6.17
C ARG A 22 -20.19 -12.70 -7.27
N ASP A 23 -20.73 -12.89 -8.47
CA ASP A 23 -19.97 -13.35 -9.65
C ASP A 23 -19.22 -12.19 -10.34
N GLY A 24 -18.58 -11.31 -9.57
CA GLY A 24 -17.90 -10.13 -10.13
C GLY A 24 -16.70 -9.67 -9.32
N VAL A 25 -15.71 -9.12 -10.04
CA VAL A 25 -14.50 -8.52 -9.47
C VAL A 25 -14.86 -7.33 -8.58
N VAL A 26 -14.43 -7.36 -7.33
CA VAL A 26 -14.59 -6.25 -6.37
C VAL A 26 -13.44 -5.27 -6.53
N THR A 27 -13.73 -3.97 -6.53
CA THR A 27 -12.70 -2.94 -6.61
C THR A 27 -12.27 -2.51 -5.21
N ILE A 28 -10.96 -2.40 -4.98
CA ILE A 28 -10.40 -1.63 -3.88
C ILE A 28 -9.87 -0.33 -4.48
N PHE A 29 -10.57 0.77 -4.26
CA PHE A 29 -10.05 2.10 -4.54
C PHE A 29 -9.11 2.51 -3.42
N MET A 30 -7.98 3.13 -3.75
CA MET A 30 -7.05 3.64 -2.75
C MET A 30 -6.83 5.14 -2.93
N ILE A 31 -6.93 5.90 -1.84
CA ILE A 31 -6.63 7.34 -1.84
C ILE A 31 -5.61 7.64 -0.75
N GLY A 32 -4.61 8.45 -1.10
CA GLY A 32 -3.53 8.78 -0.20
C GLY A 32 -2.41 9.57 -0.84
N ASP A 33 -1.25 9.55 -0.18
CA ASP A 33 -0.06 10.33 -0.51
C ASP A 33 1.02 9.53 -1.27
N SER A 34 2.26 10.05 -1.27
CA SER A 34 3.41 9.45 -1.94
C SER A 34 3.78 8.06 -1.42
N THR A 35 3.50 7.73 -0.16
CA THR A 35 3.82 6.41 0.43
C THR A 35 2.93 5.31 -0.11
N MET A 36 1.76 5.66 -0.64
CA MET A 36 0.78 4.74 -1.24
C MET A 36 0.79 4.80 -2.78
N ALA A 37 1.20 5.92 -3.37
CA ALA A 37 1.06 6.22 -4.80
C ALA A 37 1.80 5.26 -5.76
N ASN A 38 1.23 5.10 -6.94
CA ASN A 38 1.93 4.53 -8.10
C ASN A 38 3.07 5.45 -8.53
N LYS A 39 4.20 4.86 -8.94
CA LYS A 39 5.42 5.58 -9.31
C LYS A 39 5.77 5.32 -10.78
N SER A 40 6.33 6.35 -11.42
CA SER A 40 6.84 6.26 -12.78
C SER A 40 7.99 5.24 -12.84
N LEU A 41 8.01 4.40 -13.88
CA LEU A 41 9.10 3.46 -14.16
C LEU A 41 10.22 4.07 -15.02
N LYS A 42 10.04 5.32 -15.48
CA LYS A 42 11.04 6.01 -16.30
C LYS A 42 12.39 6.06 -15.57
N ASN A 43 13.46 5.95 -16.35
CA ASN A 43 14.84 6.04 -15.88
C ASN A 43 15.23 4.99 -14.83
N GLY A 44 14.54 3.84 -14.80
CA GLY A 44 14.83 2.77 -13.84
C GLY A 44 14.41 3.10 -12.40
N ASN A 45 13.52 4.08 -12.20
CA ASN A 45 13.12 4.52 -10.86
C ASN A 45 12.61 3.34 -9.99
N LEU A 46 13.25 3.18 -8.83
CA LEU A 46 12.95 2.11 -7.86
C LEU A 46 11.90 2.49 -6.82
N GLU A 47 11.52 3.77 -6.72
CA GLU A 47 10.54 4.21 -5.72
C GLU A 47 9.20 3.53 -5.97
N ARG A 48 8.55 3.00 -4.94
CA ARG A 48 7.22 2.38 -5.01
C ARG A 48 6.40 2.79 -3.79
N GLY A 49 5.14 3.15 -4.00
CA GLY A 49 4.20 3.23 -2.89
C GLY A 49 3.69 1.83 -2.52
N TRP A 50 3.36 1.59 -1.26
CA TRP A 50 2.82 0.30 -0.82
C TRP A 50 1.51 -0.05 -1.54
N GLY A 51 0.69 0.95 -1.88
CA GLY A 51 -0.53 0.76 -2.66
C GLY A 51 -0.28 0.30 -4.10
N MET A 52 0.90 0.57 -4.66
CA MET A 52 1.31 0.05 -5.97
C MET A 52 1.62 -1.45 -5.92
N ALA A 53 2.13 -1.95 -4.79
CA ALA A 53 2.45 -3.37 -4.58
C ALA A 53 1.25 -4.20 -4.09
N LEU A 54 0.24 -3.56 -3.50
CA LEU A 54 -0.96 -4.21 -2.96
C LEU A 54 -1.65 -5.23 -3.90
N PRO A 55 -1.77 -5.01 -5.24
CA PRO A 55 -2.40 -5.97 -6.15
C PRO A 55 -1.80 -7.39 -6.08
N CYS A 56 -0.53 -7.52 -5.67
CA CYS A 56 0.15 -8.81 -5.59
C CYS A 56 -0.41 -9.71 -4.48
N TYR A 57 -1.09 -9.15 -3.49
CA TYR A 57 -1.56 -9.89 -2.31
C TYR A 57 -3.02 -10.31 -2.39
N PHE A 58 -3.73 -10.00 -3.48
CA PHE A 58 -5.11 -10.43 -3.67
C PHE A 58 -5.28 -11.21 -4.97
N ASP A 59 -6.22 -12.16 -5.01
CA ASP A 59 -6.54 -12.95 -6.20
C ASP A 59 -7.26 -12.13 -7.29
N ASP A 60 -7.61 -12.76 -8.42
CA ASP A 60 -8.19 -12.03 -9.58
C ASP A 60 -9.65 -11.58 -9.32
N GLY A 61 -10.24 -11.99 -8.19
CA GLY A 61 -11.51 -11.48 -7.70
C GLY A 61 -11.43 -10.06 -7.13
N ILE A 62 -10.22 -9.52 -6.93
CA ILE A 62 -9.97 -8.15 -6.48
C ILE A 62 -9.22 -7.36 -7.54
N ARG A 63 -9.74 -6.19 -7.88
CA ARG A 63 -9.02 -5.17 -8.65
C ARG A 63 -8.65 -4.01 -7.76
N VAL A 64 -7.37 -3.69 -7.68
CA VAL A 64 -6.90 -2.47 -7.00
C VAL A 64 -6.87 -1.33 -8.01
N ASP A 65 -7.56 -0.22 -7.70
CA ASP A 65 -7.52 1.02 -8.46
C ASP A 65 -6.91 2.13 -7.57
N ASN A 66 -5.60 2.30 -7.67
CA ASN A 66 -4.83 3.18 -6.80
C ASN A 66 -4.81 4.62 -7.33
N HIS A 67 -5.49 5.52 -6.61
CA HIS A 67 -5.58 6.95 -6.89
C HIS A 67 -4.70 7.80 -5.97
N ALA A 68 -3.85 7.20 -5.13
CA ALA A 68 -2.92 7.96 -4.31
C ALA A 68 -1.88 8.72 -5.15
N VAL A 69 -1.47 9.90 -4.67
CA VAL A 69 -0.65 10.84 -5.46
C VAL A 69 0.41 11.51 -4.60
N ASN A 70 1.62 11.62 -5.15
CA ASN A 70 2.73 12.29 -4.49
C ASN A 70 2.39 13.70 -4.02
N GLY A 71 2.84 14.03 -2.80
CA GLY A 71 2.69 15.34 -2.18
C GLY A 71 1.26 15.77 -1.82
N ARG A 72 0.25 14.89 -1.95
CA ARG A 72 -1.14 15.24 -1.60
C ARG A 72 -1.40 15.01 -0.13
N SER A 73 -2.18 15.92 0.44
CA SER A 73 -2.83 15.85 1.73
C SER A 73 -4.32 15.54 1.54
N SER A 74 -5.04 15.27 2.63
CA SER A 74 -6.51 15.08 2.57
C SER A 74 -7.20 16.28 1.92
N LYS A 75 -6.76 17.50 2.27
CA LYS A 75 -7.27 18.76 1.74
C LYS A 75 -6.97 18.94 0.26
N SER A 76 -5.69 18.89 -0.13
CA SER A 76 -5.31 19.12 -1.54
C SER A 76 -5.87 18.03 -2.46
N PHE A 77 -6.07 16.81 -1.97
CA PHE A 77 -6.74 15.74 -2.72
C PHE A 77 -8.21 16.07 -3.05
N ILE A 78 -8.92 16.70 -2.10
CA ILE A 78 -10.28 17.20 -2.30
C ILE A 78 -10.27 18.41 -3.24
N ASP A 79 -9.46 19.43 -2.94
CA ASP A 79 -9.43 20.70 -3.67
C ASP A 79 -9.05 20.52 -5.15
N GLU A 80 -8.18 19.56 -5.46
CA GLU A 80 -7.81 19.24 -6.84
C GLU A 80 -8.85 18.38 -7.58
N GLY A 81 -9.99 18.08 -6.96
CA GLY A 81 -11.06 17.26 -7.53
C GLY A 81 -10.70 15.78 -7.71
N ARG A 82 -9.63 15.30 -7.05
CA ARG A 82 -9.21 13.89 -7.16
C ARG A 82 -10.18 12.96 -6.47
N TRP A 83 -10.69 13.37 -5.31
CA TRP A 83 -11.73 12.62 -4.62
C TRP A 83 -12.97 12.42 -5.49
N GLN A 84 -13.40 13.47 -6.18
CA GLN A 84 -14.56 13.41 -7.08
C GLN A 84 -14.39 12.35 -8.18
N LYS A 85 -13.18 12.22 -8.76
CA LYS A 85 -12.87 11.21 -9.78
C LYS A 85 -12.94 9.76 -9.26
N VAL A 86 -12.77 9.57 -7.95
CA VAL A 86 -12.87 8.25 -7.31
C VAL A 86 -14.32 7.96 -6.96
N VAL A 87 -15.00 8.88 -6.27
CA VAL A 87 -16.37 8.68 -5.78
C VAL A 87 -17.37 8.40 -6.91
N GLU A 88 -17.14 8.96 -8.10
CA GLU A 88 -17.95 8.71 -9.29
C GLU A 88 -17.83 7.28 -9.85
N LYS A 89 -16.74 6.57 -9.52
CA LYS A 89 -16.47 5.21 -9.97
C LYS A 89 -16.92 4.13 -8.99
N ILE A 90 -17.15 4.48 -7.73
CA ILE A 90 -17.51 3.54 -6.67
C ILE A 90 -18.84 2.88 -7.01
N LYS A 91 -18.86 1.55 -6.96
CA LYS A 91 -20.08 0.75 -7.03
C LYS A 91 -20.39 0.15 -5.65
N PRO A 92 -21.66 -0.19 -5.37
CA PRO A 92 -22.02 -0.80 -4.10
C PRO A 92 -21.13 -2.00 -3.78
N GLY A 93 -20.56 -2.06 -2.58
CA GLY A 93 -19.68 -3.11 -2.09
C GLY A 93 -18.27 -3.16 -2.69
N ASP A 94 -17.83 -2.14 -3.44
CA ASP A 94 -16.41 -1.82 -3.59
C ASP A 94 -15.85 -1.28 -2.26
N TYR A 95 -14.54 -1.37 -2.06
CA TYR A 95 -13.85 -0.81 -0.90
C TYR A 95 -13.15 0.49 -1.26
N VAL A 96 -13.00 1.38 -0.27
CA VAL A 96 -12.15 2.58 -0.38
C VAL A 96 -11.18 2.59 0.80
N PHE A 97 -9.89 2.38 0.52
CA PHE A 97 -8.82 2.48 1.49
C PHE A 97 -8.30 3.91 1.51
N ILE A 98 -8.29 4.53 2.68
CA ILE A 98 -8.06 5.96 2.86
C ILE A 98 -6.87 6.14 3.82
N GLN A 99 -5.78 6.73 3.36
CA GLN A 99 -4.57 6.98 4.18
C GLN A 99 -3.96 8.36 3.87
N PHE A 100 -4.00 9.26 4.84
CA PHE A 100 -3.39 10.60 4.76
C PHE A 100 -2.69 10.96 6.07
N GLY A 101 -1.99 12.09 6.11
CA GLY A 101 -1.22 12.55 7.28
C GLY A 101 0.09 13.26 6.92
N HIS A 102 0.96 12.62 6.11
CA HIS A 102 2.32 13.12 5.84
C HIS A 102 2.39 14.55 5.29
N ASN A 103 1.44 14.93 4.44
CA ASN A 103 1.39 16.27 3.84
C ASN A 103 0.37 17.18 4.52
N ASP A 104 -0.50 16.60 5.34
CA ASP A 104 -1.50 17.33 6.11
C ASP A 104 -0.84 18.08 7.28
N GLU A 105 0.23 17.51 7.86
CA GLU A 105 1.01 18.10 8.95
C GLU A 105 1.97 19.22 8.52
N LYS A 106 2.25 19.32 7.20
CA LYS A 106 3.20 20.30 6.68
C LYS A 106 2.58 21.69 6.68
N PRO A 107 3.34 22.75 7.03
CA PRO A 107 2.80 24.10 7.22
C PRO A 107 2.32 24.79 5.92
N LYS A 108 2.39 24.13 4.77
CA LYS A 108 2.00 24.69 3.47
C LYS A 108 0.48 24.89 3.43
N PRO A 109 -0.06 26.13 3.31
CA PRO A 109 -1.50 26.39 3.49
C PRO A 109 -2.43 25.66 2.52
N ASP A 110 -1.95 25.32 1.32
CA ASP A 110 -2.71 24.56 0.33
C ASP A 110 -2.89 23.08 0.73
N ARG A 111 -2.08 22.58 1.66
CA ARG A 111 -2.06 21.18 2.10
C ARG A 111 -2.45 20.99 3.56
N HIS A 112 -2.04 21.94 4.41
CA HIS A 112 -2.16 21.87 5.86
C HIS A 112 -3.60 21.63 6.32
N THR A 113 -3.77 20.74 7.28
CA THR A 113 -5.02 20.58 8.03
C THR A 113 -4.70 20.45 9.51
N GLU A 114 -5.70 20.23 10.36
CA GLU A 114 -5.50 20.15 11.81
C GLU A 114 -6.24 18.92 12.36
N PRO A 115 -5.55 18.00 13.08
CA PRO A 115 -6.18 16.87 13.76
C PRO A 115 -7.25 17.34 14.74
N GLY A 116 -8.34 16.58 14.86
CA GLY A 116 -9.49 16.96 15.68
C GLY A 116 -10.38 18.04 15.06
N SER A 117 -10.01 18.59 13.89
CA SER A 117 -10.82 19.59 13.18
C SER A 117 -10.86 19.34 11.66
N THR A 118 -10.12 20.11 10.86
CA THR A 118 -10.20 20.07 9.39
C THR A 118 -9.71 18.74 8.81
N PHE A 119 -8.72 18.10 9.44
CA PHE A 119 -8.25 16.78 9.01
C PHE A 119 -9.34 15.73 9.21
N ASP A 120 -9.90 15.66 10.42
CA ASP A 120 -10.98 14.75 10.77
C ASP A 120 -12.20 14.96 9.88
N GLU A 121 -12.56 16.20 9.58
CA GLU A 121 -13.71 16.48 8.71
C GLU A 121 -13.48 16.00 7.27
N ASN A 122 -12.26 16.11 6.74
CA ASN A 122 -11.93 15.53 5.44
C ASN A 122 -12.05 13.99 5.46
N LEU A 123 -11.58 13.34 6.53
CA LEU A 123 -11.73 11.88 6.69
C LEU A 123 -13.20 11.48 6.78
N ARG A 124 -14.02 12.22 7.55
CA ARG A 124 -15.46 11.99 7.62
C ARG A 124 -16.13 12.16 6.26
N LYS A 125 -15.73 13.17 5.49
CA LYS A 125 -16.24 13.40 4.13
C LYS A 125 -15.98 12.18 3.24
N PHE A 126 -14.76 11.65 3.21
CA PHE A 126 -14.45 10.44 2.44
C PHE A 126 -15.34 9.26 2.86
N VAL A 127 -15.47 9.02 4.17
CA VAL A 127 -16.31 7.92 4.70
C VAL A 127 -17.77 8.08 4.31
N ARG A 128 -18.37 9.27 4.49
CA ARG A 128 -19.79 9.53 4.17
C ARG A 128 -20.03 9.30 2.69
N GLU A 129 -19.21 9.91 1.83
CA GLU A 129 -19.44 9.86 0.39
C GLU A 129 -19.12 8.48 -0.22
N THR A 130 -18.20 7.72 0.36
CA THR A 130 -18.06 6.28 0.02
C THR A 130 -19.34 5.52 0.33
N ARG A 131 -19.92 5.71 1.53
CA ARG A 131 -21.16 5.02 1.94
C ARG A 131 -22.36 5.42 1.10
N ASP A 132 -22.45 6.68 0.70
CA ASP A 132 -23.52 7.18 -0.17
C ASP A 132 -23.53 6.49 -1.55
N LYS A 133 -22.38 5.97 -1.99
CA LYS A 133 -22.25 5.12 -3.20
C LYS A 133 -22.44 3.63 -2.94
N GLY A 134 -22.75 3.25 -1.71
CA GLY A 134 -22.81 1.86 -1.24
C GLY A 134 -21.44 1.20 -1.07
N GLY A 135 -20.35 1.96 -1.17
CA GLY A 135 -18.99 1.45 -0.94
C GLY A 135 -18.69 1.23 0.54
N ILE A 136 -17.58 0.55 0.81
CA ILE A 136 -17.13 0.18 2.15
C ILE A 136 -15.81 0.93 2.45
N PRO A 137 -15.85 2.01 3.26
CA PRO A 137 -14.65 2.75 3.61
C PRO A 137 -13.83 2.01 4.67
N VAL A 138 -12.52 2.07 4.54
CA VAL A 138 -11.53 1.56 5.51
C VAL A 138 -10.50 2.65 5.74
N LEU A 139 -10.37 3.10 7.00
CA LEU A 139 -9.42 4.14 7.39
C LEU A 139 -8.08 3.51 7.79
N PHE A 140 -7.01 4.14 7.36
CA PHE A 140 -5.64 3.85 7.76
C PHE A 140 -5.05 5.15 8.32
N ASN A 141 -4.26 5.07 9.38
CA ASN A 141 -3.36 6.17 9.73
C ASN A 141 -2.08 6.12 8.88
N CYS A 142 -1.31 7.21 8.85
CA CYS A 142 -0.08 7.26 8.05
C CYS A 142 0.96 6.23 8.51
N VAL A 143 1.65 5.60 7.57
CA VAL A 143 2.88 4.83 7.85
C VAL A 143 3.94 5.74 8.48
N VAL A 144 4.88 5.18 9.24
CA VAL A 144 5.96 5.97 9.85
C VAL A 144 7.00 6.43 8.83
N ARG A 145 7.66 7.55 9.15
CA ARG A 145 8.99 7.86 8.60
C ARG A 145 10.07 7.11 9.39
N ARG A 146 11.11 6.64 8.70
CA ARG A 146 12.32 6.08 9.31
C ARG A 146 13.14 7.19 9.99
N ASN A 147 12.75 7.60 11.20
CA ASN A 147 13.44 8.61 11.97
C ASN A 147 14.08 8.02 13.23
N PHE A 148 15.39 7.76 13.17
CA PHE A 148 16.19 7.37 14.33
C PHE A 148 17.01 8.53 14.90
N MET A 149 16.77 9.76 14.44
CA MET A 149 17.50 10.92 14.94
C MET A 149 17.11 11.19 16.39
N LYS A 150 18.09 11.54 17.24
CA LYS A 150 17.84 11.96 18.63
C LYS A 150 16.98 13.20 18.73
N GLU A 151 17.11 14.09 17.75
CA GLU A 151 16.22 15.24 17.54
C GLU A 151 15.59 15.14 16.14
N PRO A 152 14.27 15.34 16.00
CA PRO A 152 13.63 15.28 14.70
C PRO A 152 14.21 16.35 13.75
N PRO A 153 14.44 16.01 12.47
CA PRO A 153 15.04 16.94 11.51
C PRO A 153 14.17 18.20 11.34
N LYS A 154 14.83 19.36 11.18
CA LYS A 154 14.16 20.65 10.97
C LYS A 154 13.41 20.76 9.63
N ASN A 155 13.64 19.84 8.70
CA ASN A 155 12.97 19.80 7.40
C ASN A 155 12.02 18.61 7.34
N ASP A 156 10.72 18.89 7.38
CA ASP A 156 9.62 17.94 7.26
C ASP A 156 9.23 17.66 5.80
N ASP A 157 9.80 18.39 4.82
CA ASP A 157 9.48 18.23 3.41
C ASP A 157 10.30 17.11 2.74
N ASP A 158 9.93 15.87 3.07
CA ASP A 158 10.45 14.63 2.46
C ASP A 158 10.41 14.61 0.92
N GLU A 159 9.48 15.32 0.28
CA GLU A 159 9.45 15.49 -1.19
C GLU A 159 10.70 16.24 -1.71
N ALA A 160 11.30 17.15 -0.92
CA ALA A 160 12.53 17.83 -1.30
C ALA A 160 13.76 16.89 -1.26
N LEU A 161 13.69 15.80 -0.49
CA LEU A 161 14.76 14.78 -0.41
C LEU A 161 14.88 13.95 -1.69
N ARG A 162 13.92 14.05 -2.63
CA ARG A 162 14.03 13.40 -3.96
C ARG A 162 15.24 13.85 -4.76
N ASN A 163 15.77 15.05 -4.49
CA ASN A 163 16.83 15.70 -5.28
C ASN A 163 18.14 15.93 -4.50
N THR A 164 18.29 15.33 -3.32
CA THR A 164 19.49 15.50 -2.49
C THR A 164 20.60 14.52 -2.88
N THR A 165 21.85 14.88 -2.57
CA THR A 165 23.00 13.97 -2.70
C THR A 165 23.02 12.99 -1.52
N GLY A 166 23.29 11.71 -1.79
CA GLY A 166 23.48 10.71 -0.75
C GLY A 166 24.74 10.98 0.09
N MET A 167 24.79 10.42 1.29
CA MET A 167 26.00 10.44 2.13
C MET A 167 27.08 9.58 1.50
N THR A 168 28.35 9.88 1.78
CA THR A 168 29.47 9.00 1.39
C THR A 168 29.57 7.84 2.37
N LYS A 169 29.91 6.64 1.88
CA LYS A 169 30.07 5.45 2.70
C LYS A 169 31.10 5.70 3.81
N GLY A 170 30.72 5.46 5.06
CA GLY A 170 31.55 5.70 6.24
C GLY A 170 31.27 7.02 6.99
N GLN A 171 30.51 7.95 6.40
CA GLN A 171 29.91 9.04 7.19
C GLN A 171 28.80 8.45 8.05
N LYS A 172 28.87 8.68 9.37
CA LYS A 172 27.77 8.36 10.29
C LYS A 172 26.96 9.63 10.53
N PRO A 173 25.62 9.58 10.53
CA PRO A 173 24.84 10.68 11.07
C PRO A 173 25.27 10.87 12.52
N GLU A 174 25.69 12.08 12.87
CA GLU A 174 26.34 12.36 14.16
C GLU A 174 25.39 12.12 15.35
N ASP A 175 24.08 12.07 15.08
CA ASP A 175 23.01 12.12 16.08
C ASP A 175 21.89 11.07 15.90
N GLU A 176 22.12 9.92 15.26
CA GLU A 176 21.15 8.80 15.30
C GLU A 176 21.25 8.02 16.64
N GLY A 177 20.10 7.70 17.23
CA GLY A 177 19.92 6.74 18.32
C GLY A 177 19.44 5.37 17.82
N ASP A 178 18.94 4.53 18.74
CA ASP A 178 18.44 3.18 18.44
C ASP A 178 16.90 3.07 18.56
N ILE A 179 16.24 4.16 18.94
CA ILE A 179 14.78 4.24 19.11
C ILE A 179 14.20 5.01 17.93
N LEU A 180 13.17 4.45 17.31
CA LEU A 180 12.40 5.14 16.29
C LEU A 180 11.55 6.24 16.93
N VAL A 181 11.68 7.47 16.46
CA VAL A 181 10.99 8.65 16.98
C VAL A 181 9.78 8.97 16.10
N ASP A 182 8.62 9.14 16.74
CA ASP A 182 7.40 9.58 16.05
C ASP A 182 7.58 10.96 15.41
N THR A 183 7.04 11.12 14.21
CA THR A 183 7.06 12.40 13.46
C THR A 183 5.68 12.91 13.10
N HIS A 184 4.61 12.19 13.46
CA HIS A 184 3.25 12.49 13.01
C HIS A 184 2.33 12.99 14.12
N GLY A 185 2.70 12.86 15.39
CA GLY A 185 1.90 13.40 16.50
C GLY A 185 0.45 12.91 16.44
N ASP A 186 -0.51 13.85 16.48
CA ASP A 186 -1.94 13.52 16.51
C ASP A 186 -2.49 13.01 15.17
N TYR A 187 -1.76 13.17 14.06
CA TYR A 187 -2.16 12.60 12.76
C TYR A 187 -2.22 11.07 12.77
N ARG A 188 -1.47 10.41 13.67
CA ARG A 188 -1.56 8.95 13.84
C ARG A 188 -2.82 8.52 14.62
N ILE A 189 -3.42 9.43 15.37
CA ILE A 189 -4.56 9.17 16.26
C ILE A 189 -5.89 9.55 15.60
N ALA A 190 -5.94 10.67 14.89
CA ALA A 190 -7.16 11.19 14.27
C ALA A 190 -7.93 10.15 13.40
N PRO A 191 -7.29 9.37 12.51
CA PRO A 191 -8.00 8.38 11.71
C PRO A 191 -8.66 7.27 12.53
N MET A 192 -8.04 6.86 13.64
CA MET A 192 -8.63 5.89 14.57
C MET A 192 -9.87 6.48 15.26
N ASN A 193 -9.79 7.73 15.70
CA ASN A 193 -10.92 8.42 16.35
C ASN A 193 -12.10 8.56 15.38
N VAL A 194 -11.86 9.02 14.15
CA VAL A 194 -12.89 9.11 13.11
C VAL A 194 -13.46 7.72 12.79
N ALA A 195 -12.61 6.69 12.71
CA ALA A 195 -13.09 5.33 12.44
C ALA A 195 -14.04 4.82 13.52
N LYS A 196 -13.70 5.06 14.79
CA LYS A 196 -14.54 4.73 15.94
C LYS A 196 -15.84 5.55 15.95
N GLU A 197 -15.74 6.86 15.71
CA GLU A 197 -16.89 7.78 15.63
C GLU A 197 -17.89 7.30 14.57
N MET A 198 -17.40 6.92 13.40
CA MET A 198 -18.23 6.59 12.25
C MET A 198 -18.56 5.11 12.11
N GLY A 199 -18.01 4.24 12.96
CA GLY A 199 -18.18 2.79 12.89
C GLY A 199 -17.67 2.18 11.58
N VAL A 200 -16.44 2.52 11.18
CA VAL A 200 -15.76 1.93 10.01
C VAL A 200 -14.53 1.12 10.45
N ALA A 201 -14.09 0.21 9.60
CA ALA A 201 -12.86 -0.54 9.83
C ALA A 201 -11.65 0.41 9.88
N PHE A 202 -10.71 0.11 10.78
CA PHE A 202 -9.48 0.87 10.98
C PHE A 202 -8.27 -0.04 10.97
N VAL A 203 -7.25 0.30 10.18
CA VAL A 203 -5.96 -0.37 10.18
C VAL A 203 -4.89 0.57 10.70
N ASP A 204 -4.23 0.18 11.80
CA ASP A 204 -3.13 0.94 12.40
C ASP A 204 -1.80 0.71 11.64
N ALA A 205 -1.72 1.27 10.43
CA ALA A 205 -0.53 1.18 9.59
C ALA A 205 0.68 1.85 10.24
N ASN A 206 0.48 2.90 11.04
CA ASN A 206 1.53 3.56 11.81
C ASN A 206 2.19 2.57 12.78
N LYS A 207 1.41 1.89 13.63
CA LYS A 207 1.97 0.90 14.56
C LYS A 207 2.64 -0.27 13.85
N ILE A 208 2.01 -0.79 12.79
CA ILE A 208 2.56 -1.92 12.02
C ILE A 208 3.93 -1.56 11.42
N THR A 209 4.04 -0.39 10.82
CA THR A 209 5.30 0.06 10.21
C THR A 209 6.32 0.52 11.25
N HIS A 210 5.88 1.12 12.36
CA HIS A 210 6.75 1.39 13.51
C HIS A 210 7.43 0.10 14.00
N ASP A 211 6.66 -0.95 14.27
CA ASP A 211 7.19 -2.21 14.80
C ASP A 211 8.15 -2.89 13.80
N LEU A 212 7.87 -2.76 12.49
CA LEU A 212 8.78 -3.20 11.43
C LEU A 212 10.12 -2.45 11.46
N GLU A 213 10.07 -1.12 11.42
CA GLU A 213 11.26 -0.27 11.37
C GLU A 213 12.09 -0.41 12.65
N GLN A 214 11.44 -0.36 13.82
CA GLN A 214 12.09 -0.53 15.12
C GLN A 214 12.70 -1.93 15.27
N GLY A 215 12.03 -2.97 14.77
CA GLY A 215 12.51 -4.35 14.81
C GLY A 215 13.73 -4.59 13.92
N LEU A 216 13.83 -3.88 12.78
CA LEU A 216 15.03 -3.88 11.94
C LEU A 216 16.14 -3.01 12.54
N GLY A 217 15.78 -1.98 13.30
CA GLY A 217 16.73 -0.99 13.82
C GLY A 217 17.28 -0.08 12.72
N ARG A 218 18.11 0.90 13.11
CA ARG A 218 18.52 1.99 12.22
C ARG A 218 19.26 1.55 10.95
N GLU A 219 20.08 0.50 10.99
CA GLU A 219 20.87 0.12 9.82
C GLU A 219 20.06 -0.70 8.83
N ASP A 220 19.42 -1.78 9.29
CA ASP A 220 18.71 -2.69 8.38
C ASP A 220 17.40 -2.08 7.87
N SER A 221 16.80 -1.12 8.57
CA SER A 221 15.63 -0.37 8.07
C SER A 221 15.90 0.38 6.76
N LYS A 222 17.14 0.82 6.52
CA LYS A 222 17.53 1.56 5.30
C LYS A 222 17.15 0.81 4.03
N LYS A 223 17.20 -0.53 4.08
CA LYS A 223 16.85 -1.41 2.94
C LYS A 223 15.40 -1.29 2.47
N LEU A 224 14.50 -0.76 3.30
CA LEU A 224 13.10 -0.55 2.93
C LEU A 224 12.92 0.72 2.07
N HIS A 225 13.83 1.68 2.21
CA HIS A 225 13.64 3.03 1.68
C HIS A 225 14.49 3.30 0.45
N MET A 226 14.26 4.45 -0.18
CA MET A 226 15.12 5.01 -1.22
C MET A 226 16.43 5.54 -0.61
N TRP A 227 17.17 4.65 0.04
CA TRP A 227 18.46 4.91 0.68
C TRP A 227 19.57 4.21 -0.09
N PHE A 228 20.38 4.99 -0.81
CA PHE A 228 21.50 4.52 -1.62
C PHE A 228 22.71 5.41 -1.42
N TYR A 229 23.89 4.83 -1.29
CA TYR A 229 25.14 5.57 -1.38
C TYR A 229 25.43 5.94 -2.86
N PRO A 230 26.20 7.02 -3.12
CA PRO A 230 26.64 7.36 -4.47
C PRO A 230 27.29 6.15 -5.18
N GLY A 231 26.84 5.88 -6.40
CA GLY A 231 27.35 4.78 -7.23
C GLY A 231 26.77 3.38 -6.96
N GLU A 232 25.89 3.20 -5.96
CA GLU A 232 25.28 1.87 -5.70
C GLU A 232 24.17 1.52 -6.67
N GLU A 233 23.38 2.51 -7.08
CA GLU A 233 22.22 2.31 -7.93
C GLU A 233 22.32 3.20 -9.18
N PRO A 234 22.39 2.62 -10.39
CA PRO A 234 22.51 3.39 -11.63
C PRO A 234 21.40 4.43 -11.85
N SER A 235 20.16 4.13 -11.41
CA SER A 235 19.05 5.08 -11.50
C SER A 235 19.15 6.25 -10.52
N VAL A 236 20.03 6.15 -9.52
CA VAL A 236 20.29 7.16 -8.48
C VAL A 236 21.80 7.37 -8.32
N PRO A 237 22.51 7.88 -9.34
CA PRO A 237 23.97 7.85 -9.38
C PRO A 237 24.64 8.68 -8.27
N LYS A 238 23.95 9.71 -7.78
CA LYS A 238 24.41 10.55 -6.66
C LYS A 238 24.05 9.99 -5.28
N GLY A 239 23.45 8.81 -5.22
CA GLY A 239 22.82 8.30 -4.00
C GLY A 239 21.58 9.11 -3.62
N ARG A 240 20.88 8.65 -2.58
CA ARG A 240 19.70 9.31 -2.00
C ARG A 240 19.56 8.88 -0.55
N GLN A 241 19.10 9.79 0.29
CA GLN A 241 18.79 9.52 1.69
C GLN A 241 17.37 9.96 1.95
N ASP A 242 16.46 9.05 1.69
CA ASP A 242 15.04 9.25 1.87
C ASP A 242 14.55 8.30 2.95
N ASN A 243 13.92 8.86 3.98
CA ASN A 243 13.40 8.11 5.13
C ASN A 243 11.89 7.87 5.06
N THR A 244 11.25 8.28 3.98
CA THR A 244 9.78 8.22 3.84
C THR A 244 9.39 7.34 2.68
N HIS A 245 10.09 7.45 1.55
CA HIS A 245 9.70 6.77 0.33
C HIS A 245 10.35 5.40 0.21
N TYR A 246 9.51 4.37 0.07
CA TYR A 246 9.96 3.00 -0.11
C TYR A 246 10.57 2.76 -1.48
N ASN A 247 11.55 1.86 -1.53
CA ASN A 247 11.96 1.19 -2.76
C ASN A 247 11.01 0.01 -3.07
N VAL A 248 11.29 -0.76 -4.13
CA VAL A 248 10.49 -1.94 -4.51
C VAL A 248 10.33 -2.91 -3.32
N TYR A 249 11.43 -3.29 -2.67
CA TYR A 249 11.41 -4.23 -1.55
C TYR A 249 10.57 -3.73 -0.37
N GLY A 250 10.80 -2.48 0.07
CA GLY A 250 10.05 -1.92 1.20
C GLY A 250 8.55 -1.80 0.91
N ALA A 251 8.18 -1.41 -0.31
CA ALA A 251 6.78 -1.31 -0.70
C ALA A 251 6.05 -2.66 -0.63
N HIS A 252 6.70 -3.75 -1.07
CA HIS A 252 6.14 -5.10 -0.96
C HIS A 252 6.06 -5.56 0.49
N VAL A 253 7.10 -5.36 1.30
CA VAL A 253 7.07 -5.71 2.74
C VAL A 253 5.91 -5.02 3.45
N VAL A 254 5.75 -3.71 3.25
CA VAL A 254 4.67 -2.93 3.87
C VAL A 254 3.31 -3.34 3.32
N ALA A 255 3.18 -3.48 1.99
CA ALA A 255 1.93 -3.90 1.37
C ALA A 255 1.47 -5.28 1.86
N ARG A 256 2.39 -6.22 2.10
CA ARG A 256 2.04 -7.52 2.67
C ARG A 256 1.47 -7.38 4.08
N LEU A 257 2.16 -6.65 4.95
CA LEU A 257 1.73 -6.46 6.34
C LEU A 257 0.36 -5.78 6.41
N LEU A 258 0.12 -4.79 5.54
CA LEU A 258 -1.16 -4.08 5.48
C LEU A 258 -2.27 -4.91 4.83
N ALA A 259 -1.96 -5.75 3.84
CA ALA A 259 -2.91 -6.73 3.30
C ALA A 259 -3.34 -7.75 4.37
N ASP A 260 -2.39 -8.26 5.15
CA ASP A 260 -2.67 -9.18 6.25
C ASP A 260 -3.51 -8.49 7.35
N ALA A 261 -3.18 -7.24 7.69
CA ALA A 261 -3.92 -6.47 8.69
C ALA A 261 -5.35 -6.14 8.25
N VAL A 262 -5.55 -5.67 7.01
CA VAL A 262 -6.89 -5.30 6.54
C VAL A 262 -7.82 -6.51 6.46
N THR A 263 -7.30 -7.72 6.20
CA THR A 263 -8.14 -8.93 6.17
C THR A 263 -8.64 -9.36 7.55
N LYS A 264 -8.02 -8.87 8.64
CA LYS A 264 -8.51 -9.08 10.01
C LYS A 264 -9.70 -8.15 10.32
N GLU A 265 -9.60 -6.91 9.88
CA GLU A 265 -10.64 -5.88 10.05
C GLU A 265 -11.79 -6.05 9.05
N VAL A 266 -11.50 -6.62 7.88
CA VAL A 266 -12.45 -6.89 6.80
C VAL A 266 -12.36 -8.36 6.39
N PRO A 267 -12.97 -9.29 7.17
CA PRO A 267 -12.84 -10.74 6.92
C PRO A 267 -13.31 -11.19 5.53
N ALA A 268 -14.19 -10.43 4.89
CA ALA A 268 -14.64 -10.70 3.52
C ALA A 268 -13.51 -10.65 2.47
N LEU A 269 -12.42 -9.93 2.73
CA LEU A 269 -11.24 -9.88 1.87
C LEU A 269 -10.31 -11.08 2.06
N LYS A 270 -10.40 -11.79 3.19
CA LYS A 270 -9.48 -12.89 3.54
C LYS A 270 -9.48 -14.02 2.52
N ARG A 271 -10.63 -14.33 1.92
CA ARG A 271 -10.73 -15.38 0.87
C ARG A 271 -9.94 -15.06 -0.40
N HIS A 272 -9.64 -13.78 -0.62
CA HIS A 272 -8.88 -13.30 -1.77
C HIS A 272 -7.39 -13.17 -1.46
N LEU A 273 -6.97 -13.28 -0.19
CA LEU A 273 -5.56 -13.09 0.20
C LEU A 273 -4.69 -14.20 -0.40
N LEU A 274 -3.69 -13.81 -1.18
CA LEU A 274 -2.73 -14.73 -1.80
C LEU A 274 -1.50 -14.94 -0.93
N ASN A 275 -0.90 -16.12 -1.04
CA ASN A 275 0.45 -16.40 -0.57
C ASN A 275 1.31 -16.77 -1.79
N TYR A 276 2.37 -16.00 -2.00
CA TYR A 276 3.36 -16.19 -3.06
C TYR A 276 4.74 -15.82 -2.51
N ASP A 277 5.80 -16.22 -3.22
CA ASP A 277 7.17 -15.89 -2.82
C ASP A 277 7.74 -14.74 -3.67
N ILE A 278 7.45 -14.71 -4.97
CA ILE A 278 7.91 -13.68 -5.91
C ILE A 278 6.78 -13.28 -6.89
N SER A 279 6.71 -12.00 -7.25
CA SER A 279 5.80 -11.47 -8.26
C SER A 279 6.55 -10.85 -9.44
N VAL A 280 6.05 -11.09 -10.65
CA VAL A 280 6.63 -10.55 -11.89
C VAL A 280 5.58 -9.75 -12.63
N ALA A 281 5.89 -8.50 -12.96
CA ALA A 281 4.99 -7.61 -13.68
C ALA A 281 5.74 -6.54 -14.49
N SER A 282 5.28 -6.29 -15.72
CA SER A 282 5.87 -5.29 -16.61
C SER A 282 5.45 -3.85 -16.25
N ASN A 283 4.33 -3.69 -15.58
CA ASN A 283 3.79 -2.41 -15.12
C ASN A 283 4.37 -1.93 -13.76
N GLY A 284 5.32 -2.68 -13.21
CA GLY A 284 6.08 -2.32 -12.02
C GLY A 284 5.39 -2.58 -10.67
N VAL A 285 4.24 -3.26 -10.65
CA VAL A 285 3.60 -3.71 -9.39
C VAL A 285 4.34 -4.89 -8.76
N GLY A 286 5.05 -5.68 -9.57
CA GLY A 286 5.77 -6.87 -9.14
C GLY A 286 7.13 -6.58 -8.52
N ASP A 287 7.77 -7.62 -7.99
CA ASP A 287 9.15 -7.58 -7.47
C ASP A 287 10.17 -7.46 -8.61
N TYR A 288 9.89 -8.12 -9.74
CA TYR A 288 10.76 -8.17 -10.91
C TYR A 288 10.02 -7.87 -12.22
N PHE A 289 10.77 -7.44 -13.23
CA PHE A 289 10.25 -7.18 -14.58
C PHE A 289 10.39 -8.36 -15.53
N SER A 290 11.21 -9.36 -15.18
CA SER A 290 11.44 -10.54 -16.03
C SER A 290 11.28 -11.84 -15.24
N VAL A 291 10.78 -12.87 -15.93
CA VAL A 291 10.60 -14.20 -15.32
C VAL A 291 11.95 -14.86 -15.04
N GLN A 292 12.93 -14.69 -15.92
CA GLN A 292 14.26 -15.27 -15.73
C GLN A 292 14.94 -14.72 -14.48
N GLU A 293 14.93 -13.39 -14.29
CA GLU A 293 15.51 -12.78 -13.09
C GLU A 293 14.82 -13.27 -11.81
N ALA A 294 13.50 -13.40 -11.82
CA ALA A 294 12.75 -13.95 -10.69
C ALA A 294 13.15 -15.40 -10.36
N VAL A 295 13.37 -16.24 -11.39
CA VAL A 295 13.86 -17.61 -11.22
C VAL A 295 15.29 -17.64 -10.68
N ASP A 296 16.16 -16.76 -11.18
CA ASP A 296 17.56 -16.69 -10.75
C ASP A 296 17.65 -16.28 -9.28
N LYS A 297 16.79 -15.34 -8.85
CA LYS A 297 16.68 -14.86 -7.46
C LYS A 297 15.95 -15.83 -6.52
N ALA A 298 15.20 -16.81 -7.03
CA ALA A 298 14.57 -17.82 -6.21
C ALA A 298 15.61 -18.63 -5.41
N PRO A 299 15.45 -18.85 -4.10
CA PRO A 299 16.42 -19.59 -3.30
C PRO A 299 16.57 -21.05 -3.78
N GLU A 300 17.80 -21.54 -3.83
CA GLU A 300 18.09 -22.95 -4.16
C GLU A 300 17.53 -23.90 -3.11
N GLY A 301 17.07 -25.08 -3.55
CA GLY A 301 16.54 -26.13 -2.67
C GLY A 301 15.17 -25.84 -2.06
N LYS A 302 14.74 -24.57 -2.00
CA LYS A 302 13.45 -24.14 -1.45
C LYS A 302 12.39 -24.00 -2.56
N LYS A 303 11.21 -24.56 -2.29
CA LYS A 303 10.05 -24.38 -3.17
C LYS A 303 9.66 -22.90 -3.18
N THR A 304 9.62 -22.31 -4.37
CA THR A 304 9.33 -20.89 -4.59
C THR A 304 8.17 -20.76 -5.56
N THR A 305 7.16 -20.00 -5.18
CA THR A 305 5.97 -19.71 -5.99
C THR A 305 6.13 -18.34 -6.63
N ILE A 306 6.14 -18.30 -7.96
CA ILE A 306 6.29 -17.07 -8.75
C ILE A 306 4.96 -16.77 -9.44
N GLN A 307 4.34 -15.65 -9.10
CA GLN A 307 3.14 -15.19 -9.79
C GLN A 307 3.48 -14.25 -10.96
N LEU A 308 2.77 -14.40 -12.07
CA LEU A 308 2.96 -13.62 -13.28
C LEU A 308 1.72 -12.79 -13.55
N PHE A 309 1.88 -11.46 -13.53
CA PHE A 309 0.81 -10.51 -13.86
C PHE A 309 0.46 -10.53 -15.36
N PRO A 310 -0.68 -9.93 -15.77
CA PRO A 310 -1.11 -9.92 -17.16
C PRO A 310 0.00 -9.49 -18.13
N GLY A 311 0.19 -10.27 -19.19
CA GLY A 311 1.31 -10.09 -20.12
C GLY A 311 1.72 -11.38 -20.83
N GLU A 312 2.60 -11.22 -21.82
CA GLU A 312 3.22 -12.34 -22.54
C GLU A 312 4.65 -12.54 -22.05
N TRP A 313 4.93 -13.74 -21.54
CA TRP A 313 6.16 -14.04 -20.83
C TRP A 313 7.01 -15.07 -21.56
N GLU A 314 8.32 -14.82 -21.63
CA GLU A 314 9.29 -15.82 -22.08
C GLU A 314 9.38 -16.96 -21.06
N LYS A 315 9.43 -18.21 -21.54
CA LYS A 315 9.67 -19.36 -20.66
C LYS A 315 11.10 -19.27 -20.12
N PRO A 316 11.29 -19.26 -18.79
CA PRO A 316 12.62 -19.16 -18.21
C PRO A 316 13.35 -20.50 -18.32
N ASN A 317 14.68 -20.44 -18.39
CA ASN A 317 15.50 -21.58 -18.01
C ASN A 317 15.45 -21.74 -16.49
N ILE A 318 15.16 -22.94 -16.00
CA ILE A 318 15.16 -23.24 -14.55
C ILE A 318 16.45 -23.99 -14.22
N PRO A 319 17.43 -23.34 -13.58
CA PRO A 319 18.67 -23.98 -13.19
C PRO A 319 18.45 -25.21 -12.32
N GLU A 320 19.36 -26.19 -12.41
CA GLU A 320 19.36 -27.35 -11.54
C GLU A 320 19.37 -26.92 -10.06
N GLY A 321 18.55 -27.57 -9.23
CA GLY A 321 18.40 -27.24 -7.81
C GLY A 321 17.37 -26.15 -7.48
N LYS A 322 16.88 -25.38 -8.47
CA LYS A 322 15.76 -24.44 -8.28
C LYS A 322 14.43 -25.18 -8.33
N LYS A 323 13.52 -24.88 -7.41
CA LYS A 323 12.18 -25.50 -7.32
C LYS A 323 11.09 -24.44 -7.46
N VAL A 324 10.73 -24.12 -8.70
CA VAL A 324 9.81 -23.02 -9.01
C VAL A 324 8.43 -23.54 -9.43
N LYS A 325 7.37 -22.92 -8.91
CA LYS A 325 5.98 -23.09 -9.38
C LYS A 325 5.46 -21.75 -9.89
N PHE A 326 4.96 -21.70 -11.13
CA PHE A 326 4.33 -20.50 -11.67
C PHE A 326 2.84 -20.45 -11.38
N ILE A 327 2.34 -19.25 -11.05
CA ILE A 327 0.92 -18.91 -10.99
C ILE A 327 0.67 -17.85 -12.06
N LEU A 328 -0.07 -18.18 -13.11
CA LEU A 328 -0.43 -17.23 -14.15
C LEU A 328 -1.72 -16.54 -13.71
N ARG A 329 -1.66 -15.21 -13.52
CA ARG A 329 -2.83 -14.37 -13.23
C ARG A 329 -3.66 -14.20 -14.49
N ASP A 330 -4.89 -13.73 -14.35
CA ASP A 330 -5.77 -13.52 -15.51
C ASP A 330 -5.11 -12.65 -16.58
N GLY A 331 -5.03 -13.14 -17.82
CA GLY A 331 -4.36 -12.46 -18.93
C GLY A 331 -2.84 -12.65 -19.00
N ALA A 332 -2.23 -13.41 -18.08
CA ALA A 332 -0.84 -13.86 -18.21
C ALA A 332 -0.76 -15.13 -19.06
N LYS A 333 0.17 -15.16 -20.02
CA LYS A 333 0.44 -16.34 -20.84
C LYS A 333 1.91 -16.48 -21.19
N TRP A 334 2.34 -17.70 -21.46
CA TRP A 334 3.64 -17.95 -22.05
C TRP A 334 3.62 -17.59 -23.54
N LYS A 335 4.73 -17.08 -24.04
CA LYS A 335 4.95 -17.00 -25.48
C LYS A 335 5.06 -18.42 -26.05
N GLU A 336 4.50 -18.58 -27.25
CA GLU A 336 4.43 -19.85 -27.96
C GLU A 336 5.81 -20.34 -28.41
#